data_AF-A0A3B8HID2-F1
#
_entry.id   AF-A0A3B8HID2-F1
#
_cell.length_a   1.000
_cell.length_b   1.000
_cell.length_c   1.000
_cell.angle_alpha   90.00
_cell.angle_beta   90.00
_cell.angle_gamma   90.00
#
_symmetry.space_group_name_H-M   'P 1'
#
loop_
_entity.id
_entity.type
_entity.pdbx_description
1 polymer ?
#
loop_
_entity_poly.entity_id
_entity_poly.type
_entity_poly.pdbx_seq_one_letter_code
_entity_poly.pdbx_strand_id
1 'polypeptide(L)' 'YGQPVPPVNHSQHIPAIQTPVEGLYFASMSQVYPWDRGTNFAVEIGRRAAKMME' A
#
# COMPACT_ATOMS: atom_id res chain seq x y z
N TYR A 1 13.65 -3.85 15.69
CA TYR A 1 13.40 -2.93 14.57
C TYR A 1 12.21 -2.05 14.94
N GLY A 2 12.30 -0.73 14.85
CA GLY A 2 11.22 0.21 15.21
C GLY A 2 10.30 0.53 14.03
N GLN A 3 9.10 1.05 14.31
CA GLN A 3 8.21 1.57 13.26
C GLN A 3 8.76 2.93 12.77
N PRO A 4 9.04 3.10 11.47
CA PRO A 4 9.58 4.36 10.96
C PRO A 4 8.54 5.48 11.11
N VAL A 5 9.02 6.68 11.45
CA VAL A 5 8.18 7.89 11.51
C VAL A 5 8.13 8.51 10.11
N PRO A 6 6.94 8.63 9.49
CA PRO A 6 6.81 9.24 8.17
C PRO A 6 7.17 10.73 8.19
N PRO A 7 7.90 11.26 7.19
CA PRO A 7 8.15 12.69 7.05
C PRO A 7 6.86 13.45 6.68
N VAL A 8 6.90 14.78 6.77
CA VAL A 8 5.82 15.65 6.28
C VAL A 8 5.55 15.36 4.80
N ASN A 9 4.26 15.32 4.43
CA ASN A 9 3.80 15.00 3.06
C ASN A 9 4.18 13.60 2.56
N HIS A 10 4.41 12.62 3.44
CA HIS A 10 4.72 11.24 3.04
C HIS A 10 3.69 10.62 2.08
N SER A 11 2.42 11.04 2.16
CA SER A 11 1.36 10.61 1.25
C SER A 11 1.67 10.82 -0.23
N GLN A 12 2.48 11.83 -0.57
CA GLN A 12 2.87 12.13 -1.95
C GLN A 12 3.86 11.11 -2.53
N HIS A 13 4.54 10.35 -1.67
CA HIS A 13 5.54 9.35 -2.06
C HIS A 13 5.00 7.91 -1.97
N ILE A 14 3.71 7.73 -1.67
CA ILE A 14 3.09 6.41 -1.63
C ILE A 14 2.94 5.90 -3.07
N PRO A 15 3.56 4.76 -3.43
CA PRO A 15 3.45 4.20 -4.76
C PRO A 15 2.03 3.69 -5.02
N ALA A 16 1.60 3.76 -6.28
CA ALA A 16 0.37 3.14 -6.73
C ALA A 16 0.42 1.60 -6.55
N ILE A 17 -0.76 0.97 -6.50
CA ILE A 17 -0.87 -0.49 -6.42
C ILE A 17 -0.43 -1.13 -7.74
N GLN A 18 -0.85 -0.59 -8.88
CA GLN A 18 -0.38 -1.03 -10.17
C GLN A 18 1.03 -0.50 -10.42
N THR A 19 1.97 -1.39 -10.74
CA THR A 19 3.33 -0.98 -11.11
C THR A 19 3.42 -0.75 -12.62
N PRO A 20 4.51 -0.12 -13.11
CA PRO A 20 4.75 -0.02 -14.55
C PRO A 20 5.00 -1.36 -15.25
N VAL A 21 5.29 -2.43 -14.48
CA VAL A 21 5.49 -3.77 -15.02
C VAL A 21 4.15 -4.47 -15.11
N GLU A 22 3.78 -4.90 -16.32
CA GLU A 22 2.51 -5.60 -16.58
C GLU A 22 2.41 -6.88 -15.74
N GLY A 23 1.24 -7.08 -15.12
CA GLY A 23 0.99 -8.21 -14.24
C GLY A 23 1.64 -8.14 -12.86
N LEU A 24 2.42 -7.09 -12.55
CA LEU A 24 3.04 -6.88 -11.25
C LEU A 24 2.33 -5.77 -10.46
N TYR A 25 1.82 -6.14 -9.28
CA TYR A 25 1.13 -5.24 -8.36
C TYR A 25 1.90 -5.13 -7.04
N PHE A 26 2.03 -3.91 -6.54
CA PHE A 26 2.69 -3.61 -5.27
C PHE A 26 1.64 -3.26 -4.22
N ALA A 27 1.37 -4.18 -3.30
CA ALA A 27 0.47 -3.98 -2.17
C ALA A 27 1.27 -4.05 -0.87
N SER A 28 1.45 -2.92 -0.19
CA SER A 28 2.24 -2.85 1.04
C SER A 28 1.57 -1.98 2.10
N MET A 29 2.12 -1.98 3.31
CA MET A 29 1.63 -1.13 4.40
C MET A 29 1.85 0.37 4.16
N SER A 30 2.70 0.77 3.20
CA SER A 30 2.85 2.19 2.85
C SER A 30 1.56 2.77 2.26
N GLN A 31 0.78 1.96 1.55
CA GLN A 31 -0.49 2.35 0.94
C GLN A 31 -1.64 2.43 1.94
N VAL A 32 -1.45 1.98 3.18
CA VAL A 32 -2.43 2.13 4.26
C VAL A 32 -2.13 3.36 5.13
N TYR A 33 -1.13 4.18 4.81
CA TYR A 33 -0.89 5.44 5.51
C TYR A 33 -2.08 6.41 5.35
N PRO A 34 -2.47 7.16 6.41
CA PRO A 34 -1.87 7.23 7.75
C PRO A 34 -2.46 6.23 8.75
N TRP A 35 -3.26 5.26 8.29
CA TRP A 35 -3.88 4.27 9.15
C TRP A 35 -2.86 3.25 9.70
N ASP A 36 -3.20 2.67 10.85
CA ASP A 36 -2.35 1.67 11.49
C ASP A 36 -2.26 0.38 10.65
N ARG A 37 -1.16 -0.36 10.83
CA ARG A 37 -0.80 -1.57 10.09
C ARG A 37 -1.61 -2.81 10.51
N GLY A 38 -2.86 -2.62 10.89
CA GLY A 38 -3.77 -3.68 11.30
C GLY A 38 -4.16 -4.60 10.14
N THR A 39 -4.47 -5.86 10.46
CA THR A 39 -4.82 -6.90 9.48
C THR A 39 -5.99 -6.53 8.57
N ASN A 40 -6.95 -5.74 9.05
CA ASN A 40 -8.11 -5.30 8.26
C ASN A 40 -7.67 -4.54 6.99
N PHE A 41 -6.70 -3.62 7.12
CA PHE A 41 -6.19 -2.86 5.98
C PHE A 41 -5.33 -3.71 5.05
N ALA A 42 -4.59 -4.69 5.59
CA ALA A 42 -3.85 -5.66 4.78
C ALA A 42 -4.79 -6.51 3.90
N VAL A 43 -5.94 -6.92 4.44
CA VAL A 43 -6.97 -7.64 3.67
C VAL A 43 -7.62 -6.74 2.63
N GLU A 44 -7.92 -5.50 2.99
CA GLU A 44 -8.51 -4.52 2.06
C GLU A 44 -7.60 -4.25 0.85
N ILE A 45 -6.32 -3.95 1.09
CA ILE A 45 -5.38 -3.66 0.00
C ILE A 45 -5.15 -4.88 -0.89
N GLY A 46 -5.10 -6.09 -0.31
CA GLY A 46 -5.03 -7.33 -1.08
C GLY A 46 -6.23 -7.49 -2.01
N ARG A 47 -7.45 -7.22 -1.52
CA ARG A 47 -8.67 -7.25 -2.35
C ARG A 47 -8.66 -6.18 -3.43
N ARG A 48 -8.15 -4.98 -3.13
CA ARG A 48 -8.02 -3.91 -4.14
C ARG A 48 -7.05 -4.30 -5.25
N ALA A 49 -5.91 -4.92 -4.91
CA ALA A 49 -4.96 -5.41 -5.90
C ALA A 49 -5.58 -6.51 -6.76
N ALA A 50 -6.27 -7.49 -6.16
CA ALA A 50 -6.92 -8.58 -6.90
C ALA A 50 -7.95 -8.06 -7.92
N LYS A 51 -8.76 -7.07 -7.55
CA LYS A 51 -9.73 -6.43 -8.47
C LYS A 51 -9.11 -5.69 -9.65
N MET A 52 -7.83 -5.33 -9.58
CA MET A 52 -7.11 -4.70 -10.69
C MET A 52 -6.48 -5.73 -11.63
N MET A 53 -6.51 -7.03 -11.27
CA MET A 53 -6.04 -8.14 -12.10
C MET A 53 -7.16 -8.71 -12.99
N GLU A 54 -8.42 -8.40 -12.66
CA GLU A 54 -9.62 -8.72 -13.45
C GLU A 54 -9.77 -7.75 -14.61
#